data_AF-A0A1Y3BPW9-F1
#
_entry.id   AF-A0A1Y3BPW9-F1
#
_cell.length_a   1.000
_cell.length_b   1.000
_cell.length_c   1.000
_cell.angle_alpha   90.00
_cell.angle_beta   90.00
_cell.angle_gamma   90.00
#
_symmetry.space_group_name_H-M   'P 1'
#
loop_
_entity.id
_entity.type
_entity.pdbx_description
1 polymer ?
#
loop_
_entity_poly.entity_id
_entity_poly.type
_entity_poly.pdbx_seq_one_letter_code
_entity_poly.pdbx_strand_id
1 'polypeptide(L)'
;MSISGKTSQLYRHDLVQLYSKKNLNFGLPSSMDSMINRIPGKFMPRKFMLASQRVPDTKGCLKCCVGRNSHNGYKYLCGTTQNSIFLMQWYNPMNKFMLLKTFEHYFPPSKPLTMLEMIISPDLEYPKLCTDVKRTADLKQFDLTLINLNRNSNAVWFDRDRTLDNDCSRLGGGHNLDFNDLDMDAFGDGTETMVPM
;
A
#
# COMPACT_ATOMS: atom_id res chain seq x y z
N MET A 1 0.84 16.06 7.25
CA MET A 1 1.69 15.92 8.45
C MET A 1 0.85 16.31 9.66
N SER A 2 0.31 15.34 10.42
CA SER A 2 -0.51 15.69 11.58
C SER A 2 0.29 16.41 12.67
N ILE A 3 -0.34 17.43 13.25
CA ILE A 3 0.24 18.41 14.18
C ILE A 3 0.45 17.86 15.61
N SER A 4 0.45 16.52 15.82
CA SER A 4 0.32 15.93 17.16
C SER A 4 1.56 15.21 17.72
N GLY A 5 2.72 15.18 17.05
CA GLY A 5 3.93 14.56 17.62
C GLY A 5 3.81 13.07 18.00
N LYS A 6 2.76 12.39 17.51
CA LYS A 6 2.56 10.95 17.65
C LYS A 6 3.13 10.31 16.40
N THR A 7 3.89 9.23 16.56
CA THR A 7 4.41 8.40 15.46
C THR A 7 3.33 8.16 14.41
N SER A 8 3.66 8.34 13.13
CA SER A 8 2.73 8.20 12.00
C SER A 8 1.98 6.89 12.06
N GLN A 9 0.71 6.89 11.65
CA GLN A 9 -0.08 5.67 11.66
C GLN A 9 -1.18 5.66 10.60
N LEU A 10 -1.54 4.45 10.16
CA LEU A 10 -2.62 4.26 9.20
C LEU A 10 -3.98 4.19 9.89
N TYR A 11 -4.94 4.87 9.26
CA TYR A 11 -6.35 4.81 9.58
C TYR A 11 -7.11 4.37 8.34
N ARG A 12 -8.11 3.52 8.56
CA ARG A 12 -9.10 3.14 7.56
C ARG A 12 -10.34 3.99 7.77
N HIS A 13 -10.93 4.46 6.68
CA HIS A 13 -12.17 5.22 6.69
C HIS A 13 -13.24 4.48 5.89
N ASP A 14 -14.37 4.18 6.52
CA ASP A 14 -15.59 3.77 5.83
C ASP A 14 -16.31 5.02 5.34
N LEU A 15 -16.12 5.34 4.06
CA LEU A 15 -16.67 6.56 3.45
C LEU A 15 -18.20 6.53 3.42
N VAL A 16 -18.82 5.36 3.25
CA VAL A 16 -20.28 5.23 3.23
C VAL A 16 -20.86 5.61 4.60
N GLN A 17 -20.24 5.17 5.68
CA GLN A 17 -20.61 5.58 7.03
C GLN A 17 -20.29 7.05 7.31
N LEU A 18 -19.13 7.53 6.84
CA LEU A 18 -18.69 8.90 7.03
C LEU A 18 -19.64 9.91 6.39
N TYR A 19 -20.09 9.63 5.16
CA TYR A 19 -20.98 10.51 4.37
C TYR A 19 -22.47 10.16 4.47
N SER A 20 -22.84 9.19 5.31
CA SER A 20 -24.25 8.88 5.54
C SER A 20 -24.96 10.12 6.09
N LYS A 21 -26.04 10.58 5.42
CA LYS A 21 -26.84 11.76 5.80
C LYS A 21 -27.29 11.75 7.28
N LYS A 22 -27.43 10.56 7.88
CA LYS A 22 -27.75 10.38 9.32
C LYS A 22 -26.65 10.90 10.27
N ASN A 23 -25.40 10.95 9.84
CA ASN A 23 -24.25 11.45 10.61
C ASN A 23 -23.99 12.95 10.39
N LEU A 24 -24.42 13.51 9.25
CA LEU A 24 -24.31 14.93 8.91
C LEU A 24 -25.45 15.78 9.49
N ASN A 25 -26.58 15.17 9.86
CA ASN A 25 -27.72 15.82 10.53
C ASN A 25 -27.44 16.16 12.01
N PHE A 26 -26.30 16.80 12.29
CA PHE A 26 -26.04 17.41 13.59
C PHE A 26 -26.74 18.77 13.69
N GLY A 27 -27.92 18.99 13.10
CA GLY A 27 -28.60 20.30 13.13
C GLY A 27 -27.74 21.51 12.71
N LEU A 28 -26.62 21.27 12.04
CA LEU A 28 -25.65 22.28 11.66
C LEU A 28 -25.88 22.66 10.20
N PRO A 29 -25.87 23.96 9.88
CA PRO A 29 -26.20 24.44 8.55
C PRO A 29 -25.22 23.91 7.50
N SER A 30 -25.71 23.72 6.27
CA SER A 30 -25.02 23.16 5.08
C SER A 30 -23.65 23.78 4.73
N SER A 31 -23.23 24.86 5.39
CA SER A 31 -21.90 25.47 5.24
C SER A 31 -20.78 24.73 6.01
N MET A 32 -21.13 23.87 6.96
CA MET A 32 -20.19 23.12 7.80
C MET A 32 -19.65 21.82 7.15
N ASP A 33 -20.27 21.30 6.09
CA ASP A 33 -19.83 20.05 5.44
C ASP A 33 -18.34 20.12 5.03
N SER A 34 -17.86 21.31 4.69
CA SER A 34 -16.47 21.61 4.35
C SER A 34 -15.49 21.62 5.55
N MET A 35 -16.01 21.76 6.78
CA MET A 35 -15.21 21.89 8.01
C MET A 35 -14.92 20.52 8.65
N ILE A 36 -15.69 19.48 8.35
CA ILE A 36 -15.49 18.10 8.87
C ILE A 36 -14.12 17.55 8.45
N ASN A 37 -13.65 17.89 7.25
CA ASN A 37 -12.30 17.57 6.76
C ASN A 37 -11.17 18.34 7.49
N ARG A 38 -11.50 19.28 8.38
CA ARG A 38 -10.55 20.08 9.17
C ARG A 38 -10.65 19.85 10.68
N ILE A 39 -11.55 18.99 11.15
CA ILE A 39 -11.71 18.75 12.59
C ILE A 39 -10.54 17.90 13.09
N PRO A 40 -9.73 18.38 14.05
CA PRO A 40 -8.67 17.58 14.66
C PRO A 40 -9.28 16.35 15.34
N GLY A 41 -8.65 15.18 15.25
CA GLY A 41 -9.18 13.91 15.79
C GLY A 41 -9.58 13.91 17.28
N LYS A 42 -9.16 14.92 18.06
CA LYS A 42 -9.55 15.13 19.46
C LYS A 42 -10.97 15.71 19.63
N PHE A 43 -11.52 16.34 18.59
CA PHE A 43 -12.85 16.95 18.56
C PHE A 43 -13.82 16.21 17.63
N MET A 44 -13.37 15.10 17.05
CA MET A 44 -14.16 14.30 16.13
C MET A 44 -15.28 13.61 16.91
N PRO A 45 -16.56 13.90 16.62
CA PRO A 45 -17.67 13.32 17.36
C PRO A 45 -17.59 11.79 17.37
N ARG A 46 -17.97 11.17 18.50
CA ARG A 46 -17.83 9.73 18.76
C ARG A 46 -18.43 8.82 17.66
N LYS A 47 -19.36 9.34 16.87
CA LYS A 47 -19.97 8.66 15.71
C LYS A 47 -19.03 8.55 14.50
N PHE A 48 -18.17 9.55 14.26
CA PHE A 48 -17.16 9.51 13.20
C PHE A 48 -15.94 8.66 13.58
N MET A 49 -15.72 8.43 14.90
CA MET A 49 -14.74 7.45 15.38
C MET A 49 -15.12 5.99 15.03
N LEU A 50 -16.41 5.68 14.79
CA LEU A 50 -16.82 4.35 14.33
C LEU A 50 -16.50 4.14 12.85
N ALA A 51 -16.62 5.22 12.05
CA ALA A 51 -16.31 5.22 10.62
C ALA A 51 -14.80 5.27 10.34
N SER A 52 -13.98 5.71 11.29
CA SER A 52 -12.53 5.83 11.13
C SER A 52 -11.80 4.95 12.14
N GLN A 53 -11.17 3.89 11.67
CA GLN A 53 -10.56 2.86 12.52
C GLN A 53 -9.05 2.83 12.35
N ARG A 54 -8.34 2.84 13.48
CA ARG A 54 -6.89 2.69 13.52
C ARG A 54 -6.51 1.29 13.04
N VAL A 55 -5.58 1.20 12.09
CA VAL A 55 -5.02 -0.10 11.69
C VAL A 55 -3.95 -0.50 12.71
N PRO A 56 -4.08 -1.65 13.39
CA PRO A 56 -3.07 -2.11 14.35
C PRO A 56 -1.73 -2.36 13.64
N ASP A 57 -0.63 -2.32 14.38
CA ASP A 57 0.73 -2.67 13.88
C ASP A 57 1.29 -1.83 12.73
N THR A 58 0.68 -0.67 12.45
CA THR A 58 1.12 0.28 11.39
C THR A 58 1.81 1.53 11.94
N LYS A 59 2.32 1.46 13.17
CA LYS A 59 2.99 2.58 13.84
C LYS A 59 4.33 2.88 13.15
N GLY A 60 4.60 4.15 12.86
CA GLY A 60 5.80 4.59 12.15
C GLY A 60 5.75 4.32 10.65
N CYS A 61 4.57 4.14 10.07
CA CYS A 61 4.43 3.94 8.61
C CYS A 61 4.83 5.22 7.86
N LEU A 62 5.73 5.07 6.89
CA LEU A 62 6.25 6.14 6.04
C LEU A 62 5.47 6.23 4.74
N LYS A 63 5.26 5.08 4.08
CA LYS A 63 4.43 4.93 2.87
C LYS A 63 3.64 3.65 2.95
N CYS A 64 2.47 3.65 2.31
CA CYS A 64 1.62 2.48 2.18
C CYS A 64 0.95 2.45 0.81
N CYS A 65 0.60 1.24 0.38
CA CYS A 65 -0.21 1.00 -0.80
C CYS A 65 -1.24 -0.10 -0.50
N VAL A 66 -2.32 -0.10 -1.26
CA VAL A 66 -3.41 -1.07 -1.17
C VAL A 66 -3.60 -1.65 -2.55
N GLY A 67 -3.74 -2.96 -2.65
CA GLY A 67 -4.00 -3.64 -3.92
C GLY A 67 -5.03 -4.73 -3.74
N ARG A 68 -5.79 -5.00 -4.80
CA ARG A 68 -6.72 -6.11 -4.85
C ARG A 68 -6.23 -7.13 -5.86
N ASN A 69 -6.06 -8.36 -5.41
CA ASN A 69 -5.76 -9.47 -6.31
C ASN A 69 -7.03 -9.83 -7.08
N SER A 70 -7.02 -9.61 -8.39
CA SER A 70 -8.15 -9.85 -9.28
C SER A 70 -8.47 -11.35 -9.41
N HIS A 71 -7.48 -12.22 -9.25
CA HIS A 71 -7.62 -13.66 -9.42
C HIS A 71 -8.38 -14.33 -8.27
N ASN A 72 -8.11 -13.94 -7.02
CA ASN A 72 -8.74 -14.55 -5.84
C ASN A 72 -9.62 -13.58 -5.02
N GLY A 73 -9.62 -12.29 -5.38
CA GLY A 73 -10.40 -11.26 -4.70
C GLY A 73 -9.81 -10.77 -3.37
N TYR A 74 -8.63 -11.24 -2.96
CA TYR A 74 -7.99 -10.78 -1.73
C TYR A 74 -7.53 -9.33 -1.83
N LYS A 75 -7.81 -8.55 -0.78
CA LYS A 75 -7.33 -7.18 -0.65
C LYS A 75 -6.13 -7.17 0.30
N TYR A 76 -5.04 -6.57 -0.15
CA TYR A 76 -3.80 -6.44 0.61
C TYR A 76 -3.52 -4.98 0.94
N LEU A 77 -3.00 -4.76 2.14
CA LEU A 77 -2.38 -3.51 2.56
C LEU A 77 -0.90 -3.80 2.79
N CYS A 78 -0.04 -3.04 2.12
CA CYS A 78 1.38 -3.04 2.43
C CYS A 78 1.81 -1.66 2.89
N GLY A 79 2.70 -1.61 3.89
CA GLY A 79 3.35 -0.38 4.26
C GLY A 79 4.77 -0.58 4.72
N THR A 80 5.55 0.47 4.58
CA THR A 80 6.94 0.53 5.00
C THR A 80 7.07 1.39 6.24
N THR A 81 7.90 0.96 7.16
CA THR A 81 8.43 1.76 8.26
C THR A 81 9.91 2.07 7.97
N GLN A 82 10.60 2.73 8.90
CA GLN A 82 12.03 3.01 8.77
C GLN A 82 12.89 1.71 8.65
N ASN A 83 12.46 0.63 9.30
CA ASN A 83 13.26 -0.60 9.47
C ASN A 83 12.53 -1.87 9.03
N SER A 84 11.30 -1.77 8.56
CA SER A 84 10.51 -2.94 8.20
C SER A 84 9.48 -2.66 7.12
N ILE A 85 8.96 -3.73 6.54
CA ILE A 85 7.80 -3.74 5.66
C ILE A 85 6.78 -4.67 6.30
N PHE A 86 5.53 -4.24 6.40
CA PHE A 86 4.43 -5.09 6.83
C PHE A 86 3.50 -5.37 5.65
N LEU A 87 3.03 -6.61 5.58
CA LEU A 87 1.99 -7.06 4.67
C LEU A 87 0.79 -7.51 5.49
N MET A 88 -0.37 -6.92 5.20
CA MET A 88 -1.63 -7.26 5.84
C MET A 88 -2.66 -7.64 4.78
N GLN A 89 -3.61 -8.50 5.15
CA GLN A 89 -4.73 -8.89 4.31
C GLN A 89 -6.05 -8.51 4.97
N TRP A 90 -7.00 -8.11 4.13
CA TRP A 90 -8.35 -7.80 4.56
C TRP A 90 -9.11 -9.05 5.00
N TYR A 91 -9.66 -9.01 6.21
CA TYR A 91 -10.47 -10.08 6.77
C TYR A 91 -11.93 -9.63 6.91
N ASN A 92 -12.77 -10.04 5.95
CA ASN A 92 -14.19 -9.68 5.87
C ASN A 92 -14.96 -9.93 7.19
N PRO A 93 -14.85 -11.09 7.88
CA PRO A 93 -15.65 -11.35 9.07
C PRO A 93 -15.40 -10.38 10.23
N MET A 94 -14.21 -9.78 10.30
CA MET A 94 -13.85 -8.79 11.33
C MET A 94 -13.75 -7.36 10.80
N ASN A 95 -14.00 -7.14 9.50
CA ASN A 95 -13.93 -5.83 8.85
C ASN A 95 -12.62 -5.09 9.18
N LYS A 96 -11.47 -5.79 9.11
CA LYS A 96 -10.15 -5.23 9.43
C LYS A 96 -9.03 -5.87 8.62
N PHE A 97 -7.91 -5.16 8.53
CA PHE A 97 -6.65 -5.73 8.05
C PHE A 97 -5.99 -6.56 9.16
N MET A 98 -5.58 -7.77 8.80
CA MET A 98 -4.81 -8.66 9.66
C MET A 98 -3.39 -8.77 9.13
N LEU A 99 -2.41 -8.67 10.03
CA LEU A 99 -1.01 -8.84 9.69
C LEU A 99 -0.77 -10.27 9.20
N LEU A 100 -0.20 -10.40 8.01
CA LEU A 100 0.27 -11.66 7.46
C LEU A 100 1.75 -11.88 7.80
N LYS A 101 2.58 -10.91 7.41
CA LYS A 101 4.03 -11.03 7.51
C LYS A 101 4.69 -9.66 7.70
N THR A 102 5.80 -9.67 8.43
CA THR A 102 6.70 -8.52 8.57
C THR A 102 8.06 -8.91 8.03
N PHE A 103 8.65 -8.02 7.25
CA PHE A 103 9.97 -8.18 6.67
C PHE A 103 10.91 -7.11 7.23
N GLU A 104 12.13 -7.48 7.57
CA GLU A 104 13.17 -6.56 7.97
C GLU A 104 13.78 -5.93 6.72
N HIS A 105 13.67 -4.60 6.64
CA HIS A 105 14.22 -3.82 5.54
C HIS A 105 14.48 -2.38 6.00
N TYR A 106 15.74 -1.97 5.95
CA TYR A 106 16.14 -0.62 6.35
C TYR A 106 16.09 0.33 5.15
N PHE A 107 15.30 1.40 5.28
CA PHE A 107 15.25 2.47 4.28
C PHE A 107 16.12 3.65 4.75
N PRO A 108 17.31 3.88 4.17
CA PRO A 108 18.20 4.94 4.63
C PRO A 108 17.53 6.32 4.57
N PRO A 109 17.64 7.17 5.61
CA PRO A 109 17.09 8.53 5.57
C PRO A 109 17.64 9.38 4.42
N SER A 110 18.85 9.07 3.95
CA SER A 110 19.50 9.72 2.80
C SER A 110 18.84 9.38 1.45
N LYS A 111 18.10 8.27 1.37
CA LYS A 111 17.36 7.86 0.16
C LYS A 111 15.89 7.58 0.53
N PRO A 112 15.07 8.62 0.69
CA PRO A 112 13.65 8.43 1.01
C PRO A 112 12.93 7.68 -0.13
N LEU A 113 12.01 6.79 0.24
CA LEU A 113 11.13 6.10 -0.69
C LEU A 113 10.29 7.09 -1.51
N THR A 114 10.54 7.14 -2.81
CA THR A 114 9.81 8.02 -3.74
C THR A 114 8.44 7.46 -4.10
N MET A 115 8.30 6.13 -4.15
CA MET A 115 7.04 5.44 -4.41
C MET A 115 6.97 4.11 -3.66
N LEU A 116 5.75 3.57 -3.57
CA LEU A 116 5.50 2.22 -3.08
C LEU A 116 4.25 1.74 -3.81
N GLU A 117 4.42 0.91 -4.83
CA GLU A 117 3.31 0.38 -5.63
C GLU A 117 3.28 -1.14 -5.52
N MET A 118 2.07 -1.70 -5.56
CA MET A 118 1.86 -3.14 -5.45
C MET A 118 1.74 -3.74 -6.85
N ILE A 119 2.58 -4.74 -7.15
CA ILE A 119 2.51 -5.52 -8.38
C ILE A 119 1.98 -6.91 -8.02
N ILE A 120 0.78 -7.22 -8.51
CA ILE A 120 0.10 -8.49 -8.29
C ILE A 120 0.36 -9.36 -9.51
N SER A 121 0.73 -10.61 -9.27
CA SER A 121 0.93 -11.60 -10.32
C SER A 121 0.13 -12.86 -9.96
N PRO A 122 -0.51 -13.53 -10.94
CA PRO A 122 -1.31 -14.73 -10.69
C PRO A 122 -0.49 -15.89 -10.09
N ASP A 123 0.80 -15.97 -10.43
CA ASP A 123 1.68 -17.08 -10.05
C ASP A 123 2.25 -16.97 -8.63
N LEU A 124 1.97 -15.85 -7.93
CA LEU A 124 2.56 -15.56 -6.63
C LEU A 124 1.47 -15.49 -5.54
N GLU A 125 1.81 -15.99 -4.34
CA GLU A 125 0.91 -15.98 -3.19
C GLU A 125 0.65 -14.55 -2.68
N TYR A 126 1.70 -13.73 -2.68
CA TYR A 126 1.71 -12.35 -2.22
C TYR A 126 2.20 -11.40 -3.33
N PRO A 127 1.77 -10.14 -3.30
CA PRO A 127 2.25 -9.14 -4.24
C PRO A 127 3.75 -8.86 -4.09
N LYS A 128 4.38 -8.40 -5.18
CA LYS A 128 5.68 -7.72 -5.15
C LYS A 128 5.47 -6.22 -4.92
N LEU A 129 6.49 -5.52 -4.41
CA LEU A 129 6.44 -4.07 -4.24
C LEU A 129 7.43 -3.38 -5.16
N CYS A 130 6.98 -2.40 -5.92
CA CYS A 130 7.83 -1.51 -6.70
C CYS A 130 8.15 -0.25 -5.88
N THR A 131 9.43 0.02 -5.70
CA THR A 131 9.93 1.12 -4.84
C THR A 131 10.62 2.23 -5.60
N ASP A 132 11.08 1.97 -6.81
CA ASP A 132 11.82 2.91 -7.65
C ASP A 132 11.68 2.51 -9.13
N VAL A 133 11.70 3.50 -10.01
CA VAL A 133 11.68 3.31 -11.47
C VAL A 133 12.80 4.13 -12.07
N LYS A 134 13.68 3.47 -12.82
CA LYS A 134 14.81 4.12 -13.47
C LYS A 134 14.73 3.95 -14.97
N ARG A 135 15.17 4.99 -15.68
CA ARG A 135 15.27 4.95 -17.13
C ARG A 135 16.57 4.23 -17.52
N THR A 136 16.46 3.27 -18.43
CA THR A 136 17.61 2.58 -19.02
C THR A 136 18.16 3.39 -20.21
N ALA A 137 19.34 3.04 -20.71
CA ALA A 137 19.91 3.64 -21.93
C ALA A 137 18.94 3.53 -23.13
N ASP A 138 18.19 2.44 -23.20
CA ASP A 138 17.13 2.24 -24.18
C ASP A 138 15.87 3.01 -23.79
N LEU A 139 15.40 3.90 -24.67
CA LEU A 139 14.26 4.78 -24.40
C LEU A 139 12.92 4.03 -24.21
N LYS A 140 12.88 2.73 -24.51
CA LYS A 140 11.70 1.86 -24.40
C LYS A 140 11.74 0.95 -23.17
N GLN A 141 12.82 0.98 -22.39
CA GLN A 141 12.99 0.10 -21.25
C GLN A 141 13.14 0.89 -19.95
N PHE A 142 12.56 0.33 -18.89
CA PHE A 142 12.63 0.85 -17.54
C PHE A 142 13.12 -0.25 -16.60
N ASP A 143 13.99 0.12 -15.67
CA ASP A 143 14.47 -0.73 -14.60
C ASP A 143 13.61 -0.47 -13.34
N LEU A 144 12.97 -1.54 -12.85
CA LEU A 144 12.07 -1.49 -11.70
C LEU A 144 12.76 -2.09 -10.49
N THR A 145 12.85 -1.33 -9.39
CA THR A 145 13.36 -1.88 -8.14
C THR A 145 12.23 -2.57 -7.39
N LEU A 146 12.22 -3.90 -7.46
CA LEU A 146 11.18 -4.74 -6.88
C LEU A 146 11.62 -5.40 -5.56
N ILE A 147 10.69 -5.50 -4.62
CA ILE A 147 10.81 -6.24 -3.38
C ILE A 147 9.86 -7.44 -3.44
N ASN A 148 10.40 -8.65 -3.30
CA ASN A 148 9.61 -9.87 -3.34
C ASN A 148 9.17 -10.30 -1.93
N LEU A 149 7.86 -10.26 -1.67
CA LEU A 149 7.26 -10.62 -0.38
C LEU A 149 7.00 -12.14 -0.23
N ASN A 150 7.24 -12.94 -1.27
CA ASN A 150 7.03 -14.39 -1.26
C ASN A 150 8.24 -15.17 -0.73
N ARG A 151 9.36 -14.50 -0.43
CA ARG A 151 10.53 -15.18 0.15
C ARG A 151 10.20 -15.65 1.55
N ASN A 152 10.60 -16.88 1.87
CA ASN A 152 10.35 -17.46 3.18
C ASN A 152 11.18 -16.76 4.28
N SER A 153 12.36 -16.24 3.93
CA SER A 153 13.16 -15.39 4.83
C SER A 153 12.46 -14.06 5.14
N ASN A 154 12.57 -13.61 6.40
CA ASN A 154 12.09 -12.29 6.82
C ASN A 154 13.02 -11.15 6.37
N ALA A 155 14.22 -11.47 5.86
CA ALA A 155 15.10 -10.48 5.28
C ALA A 155 14.70 -10.20 3.83
N VAL A 156 14.51 -8.93 3.49
CA VAL A 156 14.36 -8.51 2.10
C VAL A 156 15.75 -8.43 1.46
N TRP A 157 16.10 -9.46 0.70
CA TRP A 157 17.25 -9.39 -0.19
C TRP A 157 16.78 -8.80 -1.51
N PHE A 158 17.50 -7.79 -1.99
CA PHE A 158 17.34 -7.37 -3.38
C PHE A 158 17.62 -8.58 -4.24
N ASP A 159 16.62 -9.06 -4.98
CA ASP A 159 16.93 -9.79 -6.20
C ASP A 159 17.54 -8.75 -7.14
N ARG A 160 18.87 -8.63 -7.07
CA ARG A 160 19.60 -8.56 -8.33
C ARG A 160 19.35 -9.91 -8.95
N ASP A 161 18.24 -10.08 -9.67
CA ASP A 161 18.17 -11.15 -10.64
C ASP A 161 19.36 -10.90 -11.57
N ARG A 162 20.43 -11.64 -11.30
CA ARG A 162 21.44 -11.97 -12.28
C ARG A 162 20.72 -12.75 -13.36
N THR A 163 20.14 -12.03 -14.31
CA THR A 163 19.94 -12.52 -15.68
C THR A 163 20.81 -11.69 -16.62
N LEU A 164 22.07 -11.54 -16.22
CA LEU A 164 23.20 -11.22 -17.10
C LEU A 164 24.41 -11.99 -16.57
N ASP A 165 24.29 -13.31 -16.39
CA ASP A 165 25.48 -14.15 -16.35
C ASP A 165 25.56 -14.91 -17.68
N ASN A 166 26.64 -14.60 -18.39
CA ASN A 166 27.16 -15.21 -19.60
C ASN A 166 26.93 -16.73 -19.68
N ASP A 167 26.00 -17.14 -20.53
CA ASP A 167 26.25 -18.25 -21.45
C ASP A 167 25.99 -17.77 -22.88
N CYS A 168 27.08 -17.36 -23.52
CA CYS A 168 27.12 -17.20 -24.96
C CYS A 168 27.10 -18.60 -25.58
N SER A 169 25.91 -19.16 -25.81
CA SER A 169 25.58 -19.93 -27.02
C SER A 169 24.16 -20.51 -26.95
N ARG A 170 23.29 -20.00 -27.84
CA ARG A 170 22.12 -20.69 -28.41
C ARG A 170 21.01 -21.10 -27.42
N LEU A 171 20.07 -20.19 -27.18
CA LEU A 171 18.61 -20.33 -27.41
C LEU A 171 17.91 -19.17 -26.70
N GLY A 172 17.05 -18.47 -27.45
CA GLY A 172 16.42 -17.23 -27.02
C GLY A 172 15.38 -17.41 -25.91
N GLY A 173 15.19 -16.34 -25.14
CA GLY A 173 14.15 -16.25 -24.13
C GLY A 173 14.31 -15.00 -23.26
N GLY A 174 14.27 -13.81 -23.88
CA GLY A 174 14.14 -12.57 -23.12
C GLY A 174 12.77 -12.51 -22.47
N HIS A 175 12.70 -12.31 -21.15
CA HIS A 175 11.44 -12.05 -20.49
C HIS A 175 11.01 -10.62 -20.81
N ASN A 176 10.23 -10.45 -21.87
CA ASN A 176 9.38 -9.27 -22.04
C ASN A 176 8.29 -9.38 -20.97
N LEU A 177 8.24 -8.41 -20.05
CA LEU A 177 7.01 -8.16 -19.31
C LEU A 177 6.12 -7.38 -20.27
N ASP A 178 5.23 -8.10 -20.97
CA ASP A 178 4.27 -7.48 -21.85
C ASP A 178 3.32 -6.62 -21.01
N PHE A 179 3.11 -5.37 -21.43
CA PHE A 179 2.28 -4.39 -20.74
C PHE A 179 0.81 -4.84 -20.58
N ASN A 180 0.42 -5.92 -21.29
CA ASN A 180 -0.89 -6.54 -21.24
C ASN A 180 -1.06 -7.51 -20.05
N ASP A 181 0.02 -7.91 -19.36
CA ASP A 181 -0.05 -8.77 -18.17
C ASP A 181 -0.23 -7.97 -16.87
N LEU A 182 -0.18 -6.63 -16.95
CA LEU A 182 -0.56 -5.74 -15.86
C LEU A 182 -2.07 -5.54 -15.90
N ASP A 183 -2.77 -6.27 -15.04
CA ASP A 183 -4.21 -6.14 -14.88
C ASP A 183 -4.58 -4.77 -14.29
N MET A 184 -4.87 -3.82 -15.18
CA MET A 184 -5.20 -2.41 -14.85
C MET A 184 -6.53 -2.28 -14.06
N ASP A 185 -7.32 -3.34 -13.98
CA ASP A 185 -8.57 -3.40 -13.21
C ASP A 185 -8.34 -3.58 -11.69
N ALA A 186 -7.07 -3.70 -11.24
CA ALA A 186 -6.71 -3.85 -9.83
C ALA A 186 -6.75 -2.54 -9.02
N PHE A 187 -7.01 -1.38 -9.64
CA PHE A 187 -7.28 -0.14 -8.92
C PHE A 187 -8.62 -0.29 -8.18
N GLY A 188 -8.53 -0.40 -6.86
CA GLY A 188 -9.67 -0.67 -5.97
C GLY A 188 -10.88 0.23 -6.22
N ASP A 189 -12.06 -0.24 -5.82
CA ASP A 189 -13.40 0.34 -6.05
C ASP A 189 -13.61 1.82 -5.60
N GLY A 190 -12.56 2.53 -5.20
CA GLY A 190 -12.57 3.94 -4.82
C GLY A 190 -13.29 4.22 -3.50
N THR A 191 -13.82 3.21 -2.81
CA THR A 191 -14.62 3.40 -1.60
C THR A 191 -13.79 3.45 -0.31
N GLU A 192 -12.52 3.03 -0.36
CA GLU A 192 -11.63 3.03 0.80
C GLU A 192 -10.31 3.72 0.47
N THR A 193 -10.00 4.80 1.20
CA THR A 193 -8.71 5.49 1.12
C THR A 193 -7.91 5.25 2.40
N MET A 194 -6.63 4.95 2.25
CA MET A 194 -5.68 4.90 3.37
C MET A 194 -4.77 6.10 3.29
N VAL A 195 -4.77 6.90 4.35
CA VAL A 195 -3.94 8.10 4.44
C VAL A 195 -3.07 7.98 5.69
N PRO A 196 -1.74 8.10 5.56
CA PRO A 196 -0.88 8.25 6.73
C PRO A 196 -1.17 9.61 7.37
N MET A 197 -1.64 9.61 8.63
CA MET A 197 -1.84 10.82 9.43
C MET A 197 -0.73 11.03 10.44
#